data_AF-A0A401QC05-F1
#
_entry.id   AF-A0A401QC05-F1
#
_cell.length_a   1.000
_cell.length_b   1.000
_cell.length_c   1.000
_cell.angle_alpha   90.00
_cell.angle_beta   90.00
_cell.angle_gamma   90.00
#
_symmetry.space_group_name_H-M   'P 1'
#
loop_
_entity.id
_entity.type
_entity.pdbx_description
1 polymer ?
#
loop_
_entity_poly.entity_id
_entity_poly.type
_entity_poly.pdbx_seq_one_letter_code
_entity_poly.pdbx_strand_id
1 'polypeptide(L)' 'YSVGDTKIPFCLQSCIKPLEYAIAINEFSTDYVHQYVGKEPSGLRFNKVFLNEEDKPHNPMVNAGAIVVTSLIK' A
#
# COMPACT_ATOMS: atom_id res chain seq x y z
N TYR A 1 6.86 -25.50 -10.93
CA TYR A 1 5.77 -26.16 -11.69
C TYR A 1 4.70 -25.12 -11.98
N SER A 2 4.22 -25.03 -13.22
CA SER A 2 3.28 -23.99 -13.67
C SER A 2 2.34 -24.56 -14.74
N VAL A 3 1.09 -24.12 -14.78
CA VAL A 3 0.06 -24.58 -15.72
C VAL A 3 -0.74 -23.38 -16.25
N GLY A 4 -1.02 -23.35 -17.56
CA GLY A 4 -1.72 -22.24 -18.24
C GLY A 4 -0.77 -21.15 -18.74
N ASP A 5 -1.30 -19.94 -18.93
CA ASP A 5 -0.61 -18.79 -19.54
C ASP A 5 0.37 -18.07 -18.60
N THR A 6 1.21 -18.82 -17.90
CA THR A 6 2.04 -18.29 -16.80
C THR A 6 3.26 -17.49 -17.26
N LYS A 7 3.46 -17.33 -18.57
CA LYS A 7 4.57 -16.57 -19.17
C LYS A 7 4.09 -15.29 -19.87
N ILE A 8 2.79 -15.02 -19.91
CA ILE A 8 2.24 -13.80 -20.51
C ILE A 8 2.45 -12.65 -19.52
N PRO A 9 3.15 -11.57 -19.88
CA PRO A 9 3.31 -10.42 -19.00
C PRO A 9 1.98 -9.66 -18.86
N PHE A 10 1.70 -9.18 -17.65
CA PHE A 10 0.57 -8.31 -17.36
C PHE A 10 0.97 -7.30 -16.28
N CYS A 11 0.29 -6.17 -16.21
CA CYS A 11 0.53 -5.16 -15.18
C CYS A 11 0.08 -5.67 -13.81
N LEU A 12 0.92 -5.50 -12.79
CA LEU A 12 0.57 -5.89 -11.41
C LEU A 12 -0.59 -5.09 -10.83
N GLN A 13 -0.78 -3.83 -11.26
CA GLN A 13 -1.82 -2.94 -10.73
C GLN A 13 -1.75 -2.87 -9.19
N SER A 14 -2.90 -2.90 -8.49
CA SER A 14 -2.93 -2.83 -7.02
C SER A 14 -2.17 -3.96 -6.31
N CYS A 15 -1.80 -5.04 -6.99
CA CYS A 15 -0.97 -6.09 -6.40
C CYS A 15 0.46 -5.61 -6.08
N ILE A 16 0.89 -4.44 -6.57
CA ILE A 16 2.19 -3.85 -6.26
C ILE A 16 2.27 -3.26 -4.84
N LYS A 17 1.15 -2.79 -4.28
CA LYS A 17 1.10 -2.02 -3.03
C LYS A 17 1.80 -2.69 -1.83
N PRO A 18 1.66 -4.02 -1.61
CA PRO A 18 2.39 -4.72 -0.55
C PRO A 18 3.92 -4.69 -0.75
N LEU A 19 4.38 -4.73 -1.99
CA LEU A 19 5.81 -4.70 -2.31
C LEU A 19 6.39 -3.31 -2.07
N GLU A 20 5.70 -2.25 -2.48
CA GLU A 20 6.08 -0.86 -2.17
C GLU A 20 6.16 -0.62 -0.66
N TYR A 21 5.14 -1.06 0.09
CA TYR A 21 5.14 -0.95 1.54
C TYR A 21 6.29 -1.71 2.21
N ALA A 22 6.61 -2.92 1.74
CA ALA A 22 7.75 -3.68 2.25
C ALA A 22 9.09 -2.97 1.99
N ILE A 23 9.26 -2.36 0.81
CA ILE A 23 10.43 -1.56 0.46
C ILE A 23 10.55 -0.35 1.40
N ALA A 24 9.47 0.41 1.59
CA ALA A 24 9.46 1.59 2.47
C ALA A 24 9.83 1.24 3.92
N ILE A 25 9.30 0.13 4.46
CA ILE A 25 9.68 -0.34 5.80
C ILE A 25 11.15 -0.73 5.87
N ASN A 26 11.65 -1.43 4.85
CA ASN A 26 13.04 -1.87 4.80
C ASN A 26 14.01 -0.68 4.79
N GLU A 27 13.65 0.44 4.15
CA GLU A 27 14.49 1.64 4.09
C GLU A 27 14.38 2.54 5.32
N PHE A 28 13.17 2.74 5.86
CA PHE A 28 12.92 3.79 6.87
C PHE A 28 12.45 3.27 8.23
N SER A 29 12.28 1.96 8.42
CA SER A 29 11.64 1.29 9.56
C SER A 29 10.11 1.41 9.60
N THR A 30 9.49 0.45 10.29
CA THR A 30 8.04 0.39 10.51
C THR A 30 7.51 1.65 11.21
N ASP A 31 8.19 2.12 12.26
CA ASP A 31 7.71 3.25 13.06
C ASP A 31 7.68 4.55 12.25
N TYR A 32 8.70 4.79 11.42
CA TYR A 32 8.72 5.95 10.53
C TYR A 32 7.60 5.91 9.49
N VAL A 33 7.43 4.80 8.78
CA VAL A 33 6.40 4.66 7.73
C VAL A 33 5.01 4.93 8.31
N HIS A 34 4.74 4.42 9.52
CA HIS A 34 3.45 4.59 10.18
C HIS A 34 3.21 5.94 10.87
N GLN A 35 4.18 6.86 10.79
CA GLN A 35 3.89 8.27 11.02
C GLN A 35 2.98 8.86 9.92
N TYR A 36 2.94 8.25 8.73
CA TYR A 36 2.21 8.78 7.57
C TYR A 36 1.01 7.93 7.13
N VAL A 37 1.01 6.63 7.43
CA VAL A 37 -0.07 5.70 7.04
C VAL A 37 -0.46 4.80 8.22
N GLY A 38 -1.75 4.49 8.37
CA GLY A 38 -2.25 3.60 9.41
C GLY A 38 -1.93 2.12 9.17
N LYS A 39 -2.42 1.26 10.07
CA LYS A 39 -2.27 -0.20 10.04
C LYS A 39 -3.60 -0.95 9.90
N GLU A 40 -4.71 -0.27 10.14
CA GLU A 40 -6.02 -0.89 10.35
C GLU A 40 -6.89 -0.86 9.10
N PRO A 41 -7.83 -1.81 8.93
CA PRO A 41 -8.81 -1.75 7.88
C PRO A 41 -9.73 -0.53 8.07
N SER A 42 -10.20 0.06 6.96
CA SER A 42 -11.12 1.20 7.01
C SER A 42 -12.55 0.83 7.40
N GLY A 43 -12.95 -0.44 7.24
CA GLY A 43 -14.37 -0.87 7.37
C GLY A 43 -15.30 -0.27 6.30
N LEU A 44 -14.76 0.52 5.37
CA LEU A 44 -15.48 1.26 4.35
C LEU A 44 -15.22 0.65 2.97
N ARG A 45 -16.20 0.78 2.05
CA ARG A 45 -16.03 0.33 0.66
C ARG A 45 -14.84 1.06 0.00
N PHE A 46 -14.08 0.34 -0.82
CA PHE A 46 -12.80 0.72 -1.44
C PHE A 46 -12.74 2.11 -2.13
N ASN A 47 -13.86 2.67 -2.58
CA ASN A 47 -13.91 3.89 -3.41
C ASN A 47 -14.13 5.21 -2.65
N LYS A 48 -13.99 5.23 -1.32
CA LYS A 48 -14.04 6.50 -0.58
C LYS A 48 -12.65 6.86 -0.07
N VAL A 49 -12.15 8.03 -0.51
CA VAL A 49 -10.91 8.62 -0.01
C VAL A 49 -11.23 9.20 1.36
N PHE A 50 -10.98 8.42 2.41
CA PHE A 50 -11.07 8.89 3.79
C PHE A 50 -9.74 8.69 4.49
N LEU A 51 -9.42 9.67 5.30
CA LEU A 51 -8.40 9.58 6.33
C LEU A 51 -9.05 9.01 7.60
N ASN A 52 -8.23 8.39 8.44
CA ASN A 52 -8.64 8.01 9.79
C ASN A 52 -8.73 9.26 10.69
N GLU A 53 -9.04 9.07 11.97
CA GLU A 53 -9.14 10.15 12.97
C GLU A 53 -7.81 10.87 13.23
N GLU A 54 -6.69 10.33 12.74
CA GLU A 54 -5.34 10.91 12.82
C GLU A 54 -4.91 11.61 11.52
N ASP A 55 -5.84 11.87 10.59
CA ASP A 55 -5.57 12.45 9.27
C ASP A 55 -4.57 11.65 8.41
N LYS A 56 -4.51 10.33 8.59
CA LYS A 56 -3.70 9.39 7.79
C LYS A 56 -4.58 8.45 6.97
N PRO A 57 -4.14 7.99 5.79
CA PRO A 57 -4.82 6.88 5.12
C PRO A 57 -4.84 5.64 6.04
N HIS A 58 -5.94 4.88 6.02
CA HIS A 58 -6.14 3.76 6.95
C HIS A 58 -5.04 2.69 6.91
N ASN A 59 -4.57 2.33 5.72
CA ASN A 59 -3.50 1.34 5.53
C ASN A 59 -2.87 1.46 4.14
N PRO A 60 -1.70 0.84 3.90
CA PRO A 60 -1.01 0.87 2.61
C PRO A 60 -1.78 0.20 1.44
N MET A 61 -2.80 -0.61 1.72
CA MET A 61 -3.51 -1.39 0.69
C MET A 61 -4.59 -0.57 -0.03
N VAL A 62 -5.04 0.55 0.54
CA VAL A 62 -5.94 1.48 -0.15
C VAL A 62 -5.14 2.46 -1.01
N ASN A 63 -5.76 3.00 -2.06
CA ASN A 63 -5.07 3.90 -3.00
C ASN A 63 -4.43 5.11 -2.30
N ALA A 64 -5.11 5.73 -1.33
CA ALA A 64 -4.55 6.85 -0.57
C ALA A 64 -3.29 6.46 0.23
N GLY A 65 -3.28 5.26 0.83
CA GLY A 65 -2.12 4.76 1.56
C GLY A 65 -0.96 4.41 0.65
N ALA A 66 -1.24 3.81 -0.51
CA ALA A 66 -0.22 3.54 -1.52
C ALA A 66 0.44 4.83 -2.01
N ILE A 67 -0.34 5.88 -2.32
CA ILE A 67 0.21 7.19 -2.73
C ILE A 67 1.17 7.75 -1.68
N VAL A 68 0.77 7.69 -0.40
CA VAL A 68 1.65 8.12 0.71
C VAL A 68 2.91 7.28 0.78
N VAL A 69 2.80 5.94 0.71
CA VAL A 69 3.97 5.05 0.75
C VAL A 69 4.92 5.30 -0.41
N THR A 70 4.41 5.46 -1.63
CA THR A 70 5.22 5.80 -2.82
C THR A 70 5.97 7.12 -2.61
N SER A 71 5.38 8.11 -1.92
CA SER A 71 6.05 9.39 -1.64
C SER A 71 7.25 9.28 -0.68
N LEU A 72 7.38 8.17 0.05
CA LEU A 72 8.50 7.91 0.95
C LEU A 72 9.71 7.32 0.22
N ILE A 73 9.50 6.65 -0.92
CA ILE A 73 10.52 5.92 -1.66
C ILE A 73 11.15 6.84 -2.72
N LYS A 74 12.47 6.73 -2.90
CA LYS A 74 13.24 7.51 -3.90
C LYS A 74 13.10 7.01 -5.33
#